data_AF-A0AAU4BQ93-F1
#
_entry.id   AF-A0AAU4BQ93-F1
#
_cell.length_a   1.000
_cell.length_b   1.000
_cell.length_c   1.000
_cell.angle_alpha   90.00
_cell.angle_beta   90.00
_cell.angle_gamma   90.00
#
_symmetry.space_group_name_H-M   'P 1'
#
loop_
_entity.id
_entity.type
_entity.pdbx_description
1 polymer ?
#
loop_
_entity_poly.entity_id
_entity_poly.type
_entity_poly.pdbx_seq_one_letter_code
_entity_poly.pdbx_strand_id
1 'polypeptide(L)'
;MSDDLRARLDALDAPRPTRAWRRRTLELLDDPAARDEVLRRVRGYATREPRLAGGRPFSDPSLRDEPGARGRVWAAALLGDPGVIPLLDVIARRAAGVTREFEPSARLAGAAVGALGEFTDPRALDVLLGLRRDVLYPGLAGQLTAAIETAAARRGITPAQLEERGVPAHGLGRDGSLARDIGAYQAVLVIEDPLTVGLTFTGADGRPLRTVPGALKVPHAAPIKELKTLRKQVDATLAAERVRVEALMSVERAWPYADWCRHYRDHPVTGAVTRGLIWEFEAADGVWHAATPADDVLVTVDGRALPVPAAGARVRLWHPARAFPGAVRAWRGFVTGNRMTQPFRQAFRETYRRGAGLRFDGEVQRVFAEGAWRVGRRPDAGFRFERRVAGRWKDTPEEDVPPPVFSEGVREAGLFARAASIAAEDPFGELSASAAIRADALRRVLPHTRIADRCLVDGRFLVVRGELRLYKIHLGSAAVLMEPGNARLRVEPSRRLGQRGLFLPFEDDRLTRIVGTAFLLAADYKITDEAVLRQIRRGA
;
A
#
# COMPACT_ATOMS: atom_id res chain seq x y z
N MET A 1 48.44 5.16 13.42
CA MET A 1 47.48 5.67 14.43
C MET A 1 48.27 6.11 15.65
N SER A 2 48.14 7.37 16.06
CA SER A 2 48.70 7.86 17.32
C SER A 2 48.09 7.11 18.51
N ASP A 3 48.85 6.97 19.60
CA ASP A 3 48.36 6.27 20.79
C ASP A 3 47.16 6.98 21.44
N ASP A 4 47.08 8.31 21.32
CA ASP A 4 45.94 9.12 21.80
C ASP A 4 44.65 8.77 21.04
N LEU A 5 44.71 8.66 19.70
CA LEU A 5 43.56 8.24 18.91
C LEU A 5 43.18 6.80 19.23
N ARG A 6 44.15 5.87 19.31
CA ARG A 6 43.89 4.46 19.65
C ARG A 6 43.14 4.35 20.98
N ALA A 7 43.69 4.93 22.04
CA ALA A 7 43.12 4.88 23.38
C ALA A 7 41.70 5.45 23.40
N ARG A 8 41.44 6.53 22.66
CA ARG A 8 40.12 7.15 22.60
C ARG A 8 39.07 6.35 21.83
N LEU A 9 39.46 5.69 20.73
CA LEU A 9 38.56 4.79 19.99
C LEU A 9 38.24 3.53 20.80
N ASP A 10 39.24 2.99 21.51
CA ASP A 10 39.10 1.80 22.35
C ASP A 10 38.26 2.08 23.61
N ALA A 11 38.33 3.31 24.15
CA ALA A 11 37.55 3.74 25.31
C ALA A 11 36.05 4.01 25.02
N LEU A 12 35.58 4.00 23.76
CA LEU A 12 34.17 4.28 23.47
C LEU A 12 33.27 3.09 23.84
N ASP A 13 32.70 3.15 25.03
CA ASP A 13 31.81 2.10 25.56
C ASP A 13 30.31 2.34 25.37
N ALA A 14 29.87 3.59 25.35
CA ALA A 14 28.46 3.93 25.15
C ALA A 14 27.99 3.64 23.69
N PRO A 15 26.70 3.30 23.47
CA PRO A 15 26.16 3.07 22.13
C PRO A 15 26.28 4.27 21.17
N ARG A 16 26.21 5.50 21.71
CA ARG A 16 26.41 6.75 20.98
C ARG A 16 27.52 7.59 21.64
N PRO A 17 28.42 8.20 20.86
CA PRO A 17 29.47 9.05 21.39
C PRO A 17 28.93 10.38 21.91
N THR A 18 29.50 10.86 23.02
CA THR A 18 29.19 12.18 23.59
C THR A 18 29.70 13.32 22.70
N ARG A 19 29.18 14.53 22.88
CA ARG A 19 29.65 15.73 22.16
C ARG A 19 31.16 15.96 22.36
N ALA A 20 31.66 15.75 23.58
CA ALA A 20 33.08 15.86 23.90
C ALA A 20 33.92 14.75 23.23
N TRP A 21 33.39 13.53 23.10
CA TRP A 21 34.02 12.48 22.30
C TRP A 21 34.15 12.91 20.84
N ARG A 22 33.04 13.32 20.21
CA ARG A 22 33.00 13.73 18.80
C ARG A 22 33.99 14.86 18.49
N ARG A 23 33.99 15.94 19.29
CA ARG A 23 34.87 17.10 19.07
C ARG A 23 36.34 16.69 19.09
N ARG A 24 36.77 15.98 20.14
CA ARG A 24 38.17 15.59 20.30
C ARG A 24 38.60 14.56 19.25
N THR A 25 37.73 13.64 18.85
CA THR A 25 38.02 12.69 17.77
C THR A 25 38.19 13.40 16.44
N LEU A 26 37.38 14.43 16.14
CA LEU A 26 37.55 15.26 14.95
C LEU A 26 38.91 15.99 14.93
N GLU A 27 39.32 16.60 16.04
CA GLU A 27 40.65 17.24 16.17
C GLU A 27 41.79 16.24 15.87
N LEU A 28 41.67 14.99 16.32
CA LEU A 28 42.66 13.95 16.04
C LEU A 28 42.60 13.42 14.61
N LEU A 29 41.46 13.56 13.93
CA LEU A 29 41.25 13.19 12.54
C LEU A 29 41.66 14.31 11.57
N ASP A 30 42.12 15.48 12.04
CA ASP A 30 42.71 16.49 11.15
C ASP A 30 43.98 15.95 10.46
N ASP A 31 44.71 15.04 11.12
CA ASP A 31 45.83 14.29 10.55
C ASP A 31 45.34 13.32 9.44
N PRO A 32 45.78 13.50 8.17
CA PRO A 32 45.46 12.57 7.08
C PRO A 32 45.83 11.11 7.38
N ALA A 33 46.97 10.85 8.03
CA ALA A 33 47.40 9.49 8.33
C ALA A 33 46.48 8.83 9.37
N ALA A 34 45.91 9.61 10.28
CA ALA A 34 44.90 9.15 11.23
C ALA A 34 43.58 8.79 10.53
N ARG A 35 43.14 9.60 9.56
CA ARG A 35 41.94 9.33 8.75
C ARG A 35 42.09 8.06 7.93
N ASP A 36 43.17 7.93 7.19
CA ASP A 36 43.44 6.78 6.32
C ASP A 36 43.49 5.49 7.12
N GLU A 37 44.08 5.51 8.32
CA GLU A 37 44.12 4.34 9.20
C GLU A 37 42.73 3.95 9.72
N VAL A 38 41.88 4.91 10.10
CA VAL A 38 40.49 4.62 10.50
C VAL A 38 39.69 4.03 9.33
N LEU A 39 39.78 4.65 8.15
CA LEU A 39 39.09 4.17 6.94
C LEU A 39 39.58 2.79 6.51
N ARG A 40 40.89 2.53 6.57
CA ARG A 40 41.49 1.22 6.28
C ARG A 40 40.95 0.14 7.21
N ARG A 41 40.82 0.44 8.51
CA ARG A 41 40.24 -0.49 9.50
C ARG A 41 38.77 -0.78 9.23
N VAL A 42 37.96 0.25 9.02
CA VAL A 42 36.53 0.10 8.70
C VAL A 42 36.32 -0.67 7.40
N ARG A 43 37.12 -0.38 6.36
CA ARG A 43 37.13 -1.18 5.13
C ARG A 43 37.47 -2.64 5.41
N GLY A 44 38.48 -2.89 6.26
CA GLY A 44 38.82 -4.23 6.72
C GLY A 44 37.64 -4.98 7.33
N TYR A 45 36.79 -4.33 8.12
CA TYR A 45 35.60 -4.97 8.70
C TYR A 45 34.60 -5.42 7.64
N ALA A 46 34.44 -4.60 6.59
CA ALA A 46 33.53 -4.86 5.49
C ALA A 46 34.07 -5.88 4.47
N THR A 47 35.39 -5.98 4.27
CA THR A 47 35.97 -6.79 3.19
C THR A 47 36.76 -8.01 3.65
N ARG A 48 37.06 -8.13 4.95
CA ARG A 48 37.83 -9.28 5.47
C ARG A 48 37.13 -10.60 5.14
N GLU A 49 37.93 -11.57 4.74
CA GLU A 49 37.52 -12.95 4.58
C GLU A 49 37.42 -13.66 5.95
N PRO A 50 36.35 -14.41 6.20
CA PRO A 50 36.14 -15.07 7.48
C PRO A 50 37.13 -16.23 7.67
N ARG A 51 37.72 -16.31 8.86
CA ARG A 51 38.54 -17.45 9.29
C ARG A 51 37.63 -18.53 9.88
N LEU A 52 37.01 -19.32 9.01
CA LEU A 52 36.06 -20.35 9.42
C LEU A 52 36.76 -21.48 10.19
N ALA A 53 36.37 -21.73 11.44
CA ALA A 53 36.85 -22.88 12.20
C ALA A 53 36.07 -24.14 11.77
N GLY A 54 36.74 -25.07 11.08
CA GLY A 54 36.22 -26.41 10.78
C GLY A 54 34.93 -26.45 9.95
N GLY A 55 34.70 -25.48 9.06
CA GLY A 55 33.56 -25.46 8.14
C GLY A 55 32.20 -25.15 8.79
N ARG A 56 32.15 -24.67 10.04
CA ARG A 56 30.89 -24.29 10.71
C ARG A 56 30.56 -22.80 10.51
N PRO A 57 29.30 -22.44 10.14
CA PRO A 57 28.82 -21.06 10.18
C PRO A 57 28.95 -20.46 11.59
N PHE A 58 29.17 -19.13 11.68
CA PHE A 58 29.34 -18.34 12.92
C PHE A 58 30.64 -18.55 13.71
N SER A 59 31.77 -18.81 13.06
CA SER A 59 33.00 -19.21 13.77
C SER A 59 34.14 -18.19 13.81
N ASP A 60 34.03 -17.02 13.15
CA ASP A 60 35.06 -15.98 13.23
C ASP A 60 34.68 -14.91 14.28
N PRO A 61 35.35 -14.87 15.45
CA PRO A 61 35.08 -13.89 16.50
C PRO A 61 35.77 -12.54 16.24
N SER A 62 36.54 -12.39 15.16
CA SER A 62 37.40 -11.22 14.96
C SER A 62 36.66 -9.89 14.91
N LEU A 63 35.43 -9.84 14.39
CA LEU A 63 34.61 -8.62 14.43
C LEU A 63 34.02 -8.34 15.81
N ARG A 64 33.82 -9.37 16.62
CA ARG A 64 33.28 -9.27 17.98
C ARG A 64 34.36 -8.82 18.97
N ASP A 65 35.55 -9.37 18.82
CA ASP A 65 36.65 -9.22 19.79
C ASP A 65 37.58 -8.05 19.48
N GLU A 66 37.42 -7.37 18.34
CA GLU A 66 38.30 -6.27 17.97
C GLU A 66 38.13 -5.05 18.90
N PRO A 67 39.17 -4.68 19.68
CA PRO A 67 39.11 -3.53 20.57
C PRO A 67 38.81 -2.24 19.80
N GLY A 68 37.86 -1.47 20.31
CA GLY A 68 37.47 -0.18 19.75
C GLY A 68 36.89 -0.21 18.33
N ALA A 69 36.41 -1.35 17.82
CA ALA A 69 35.74 -1.43 16.52
C ALA A 69 34.54 -0.46 16.45
N ARG A 70 33.77 -0.35 17.54
CA ARG A 70 32.71 0.65 17.72
C ARG A 70 33.24 2.08 17.57
N GLY A 71 34.34 2.42 18.21
CA GLY A 71 34.98 3.73 18.12
C GLY A 71 35.37 4.07 16.69
N ARG A 72 35.98 3.12 15.97
CA ARG A 72 36.42 3.29 14.58
C ARG A 72 35.24 3.50 13.62
N VAL A 73 34.14 2.77 13.80
CA VAL A 73 32.90 2.98 13.03
C VAL A 73 32.34 4.40 13.23
N TRP A 74 32.25 4.86 14.49
CA TRP A 74 31.80 6.23 14.78
C TRP A 74 32.77 7.29 14.24
N ALA A 75 34.07 7.06 14.35
CA ALA A 75 35.10 7.96 13.82
C ALA A 75 35.02 8.07 12.30
N ALA A 76 34.82 6.96 11.58
CA ALA A 76 34.64 7.00 10.13
C ALA A 76 33.40 7.77 9.70
N ALA A 77 32.29 7.65 10.45
CA ALA A 77 31.08 8.43 10.16
C ALA A 77 31.23 9.93 10.42
N LEU A 78 32.07 10.33 11.39
CA LEU A 78 32.38 11.73 11.65
C LEU A 78 33.12 12.43 10.49
N LEU A 79 33.80 11.66 9.63
CA LEU A 79 34.44 12.20 8.42
C LEU A 79 33.43 12.72 7.40
N GLY A 80 32.17 12.28 7.47
CA GLY A 80 31.11 12.69 6.55
C GLY A 80 31.26 12.16 5.12
N ASP A 81 32.24 11.29 4.85
CA ASP A 81 32.49 10.71 3.53
C ASP A 81 31.37 9.71 3.16
N PRO A 82 30.58 9.98 2.10
CA PRO A 82 29.53 9.06 1.67
C PRO A 82 30.04 7.68 1.23
N GLY A 83 31.32 7.54 0.90
CA GLY A 83 31.97 6.25 0.61
C GLY A 83 31.97 5.28 1.79
N VAL A 84 31.77 5.78 3.02
CA VAL A 84 31.67 4.97 4.24
C VAL A 84 30.32 4.27 4.37
N ILE A 85 29.25 4.82 3.79
CA ILE A 85 27.88 4.27 3.88
C ILE A 85 27.79 2.79 3.46
N PRO A 86 28.26 2.37 2.26
CA PRO A 86 28.22 0.96 1.87
C PRO A 86 29.10 0.06 2.76
N LEU A 87 30.18 0.59 3.36
CA LEU A 87 30.97 -0.18 4.34
C LEU A 87 30.15 -0.44 5.61
N LEU A 88 29.43 0.58 6.10
CA LEU A 88 28.58 0.44 7.29
C LEU A 88 27.40 -0.51 7.06
N ASP A 89 26.82 -0.56 5.86
CA ASP A 89 25.79 -1.55 5.49
C ASP A 89 26.32 -2.98 5.66
N VAL A 90 27.46 -3.28 5.05
CA VAL A 90 28.09 -4.61 5.13
C VAL A 90 28.46 -4.96 6.57
N ILE A 91 29.06 -4.01 7.31
CA ILE A 91 29.42 -4.21 8.73
C ILE A 91 28.16 -4.49 9.57
N ALA A 92 27.09 -3.72 9.39
CA ALA A 92 25.85 -3.91 10.12
C ALA A 92 25.25 -5.31 9.86
N ARG A 93 25.22 -5.75 8.60
CA ARG A 93 24.71 -7.09 8.20
C ARG A 93 25.55 -8.22 8.79
N ARG A 94 26.88 -8.12 8.67
CA ARG A 94 27.82 -9.11 9.22
C ARG A 94 27.70 -9.19 10.74
N ALA A 95 27.79 -8.05 11.43
CA ALA A 95 27.72 -7.98 12.88
C ALA A 95 26.34 -8.34 13.45
N ALA A 96 25.26 -8.18 12.68
CA ALA A 96 23.92 -8.63 13.05
C ALA A 96 23.66 -10.12 12.77
N GLY A 97 24.62 -10.84 12.18
CA GLY A 97 24.52 -12.27 11.89
C GLY A 97 23.73 -12.63 10.63
N VAL A 98 23.51 -11.68 9.71
CA VAL A 98 22.75 -11.92 8.47
C VAL A 98 23.49 -12.89 7.55
N THR A 99 24.80 -12.70 7.34
CA THR A 99 25.60 -13.56 6.46
C THR A 99 26.08 -14.85 7.12
N ARG A 100 25.96 -14.96 8.45
CA ARG A 100 26.42 -16.10 9.28
C ARG A 100 27.91 -16.45 9.15
N GLU A 101 28.71 -15.53 8.61
CA GLU A 101 30.16 -15.68 8.42
C GLU A 101 30.95 -15.39 9.71
N PHE A 102 30.46 -14.43 10.50
CA PHE A 102 31.11 -13.91 11.71
C PHE A 102 30.23 -14.16 12.93
N GLU A 103 30.85 -14.25 14.11
CA GLU A 103 30.09 -14.20 15.36
C GLU A 103 29.35 -12.86 15.47
N PRO A 104 28.04 -12.87 15.81
CA PRO A 104 27.28 -11.64 15.96
C PRO A 104 27.87 -10.73 17.05
N SER A 105 27.92 -9.43 16.76
CA SER A 105 28.32 -8.37 17.69
C SER A 105 27.25 -7.28 17.70
N ALA A 106 26.32 -7.38 18.66
CA ALA A 106 25.29 -6.36 18.86
C ALA A 106 25.91 -4.96 19.08
N ARG A 107 27.08 -4.91 19.71
CA ARG A 107 27.84 -3.68 19.97
C ARG A 107 28.24 -2.97 18.68
N LEU A 108 28.80 -3.72 17.73
CA LEU A 108 29.29 -3.23 16.44
C LEU A 108 28.13 -2.97 15.46
N ALA A 109 27.16 -3.88 15.39
CA ALA A 109 25.96 -3.70 14.57
C ALA A 109 25.21 -2.41 14.96
N GLY A 110 24.99 -2.19 16.27
CA GLY A 110 24.38 -0.98 16.79
C GLY A 110 25.18 0.29 16.51
N ALA A 111 26.51 0.21 16.52
CA ALA A 111 27.37 1.33 16.16
C ALA A 111 27.24 1.69 14.68
N ALA A 112 27.24 0.70 13.78
CA ALA A 112 27.08 0.92 12.34
C ALA A 112 25.69 1.49 12.00
N VAL A 113 24.63 0.96 12.60
CA VAL A 113 23.25 1.49 12.46
C VAL A 113 23.15 2.92 12.99
N GLY A 114 23.69 3.18 14.18
CA GLY A 114 23.68 4.52 14.77
C GLY A 114 24.47 5.53 13.93
N ALA A 115 25.63 5.12 13.40
CA ALA A 115 26.47 5.91 12.53
C ALA A 115 25.79 6.25 11.20
N LEU A 116 25.14 5.28 10.55
CA LEU A 116 24.32 5.50 9.35
C LEU A 116 23.25 6.58 9.57
N GLY A 117 22.64 6.62 10.77
CA GLY A 117 21.64 7.61 11.14
C GLY A 117 22.14 9.06 11.20
N GLU A 118 23.45 9.31 11.24
CA GLU A 118 24.02 10.67 11.28
C GLU A 118 24.26 11.26 9.88
N PHE A 119 24.31 10.43 8.83
CA PHE A 119 24.56 10.90 7.47
C PHE A 119 23.38 11.70 6.93
N THR A 120 23.69 12.76 6.17
CA THR A 120 22.72 13.55 5.41
C THR A 120 22.49 13.01 4.01
N ASP A 121 23.41 12.18 3.50
CA ASP A 121 23.34 11.57 2.17
C ASP A 121 22.08 10.70 2.02
N PRO A 122 21.36 10.81 0.88
CA PRO A 122 20.14 10.08 0.66
C PRO A 122 20.21 8.56 0.86
N ARG A 123 21.35 7.97 0.49
CA ARG A 123 21.60 6.53 0.49
C ARG A 123 21.63 5.93 1.89
N ALA A 124 21.97 6.72 2.91
CA ALA A 124 22.02 6.23 4.29
C ALA A 124 20.63 5.79 4.79
N LEU A 125 19.58 6.55 4.46
CA LEU A 125 18.20 6.18 4.80
C LEU A 125 17.76 4.92 4.03
N ASP A 126 18.11 4.82 2.74
CA ASP A 126 17.80 3.65 1.92
C ASP A 126 18.47 2.38 2.49
N VAL A 127 19.73 2.48 2.91
CA VAL A 127 20.46 1.42 3.61
C VAL A 127 19.78 1.03 4.92
N LEU A 128 19.43 2.01 5.78
CA LEU A 128 18.76 1.75 7.05
C LEU A 128 17.40 1.06 6.88
N LEU A 129 16.62 1.47 5.86
CA LEU A 129 15.35 0.82 5.51
C LEU A 129 15.57 -0.62 5.03
N GLY A 130 16.63 -0.87 4.24
CA GLY A 130 17.07 -2.20 3.86
C GLY A 130 17.48 -3.06 5.05
N LEU A 131 18.27 -2.51 5.98
CA LEU A 131 18.68 -3.20 7.21
C LEU A 131 17.48 -3.56 8.08
N ARG A 132 16.47 -2.69 8.21
CA ARG A 132 15.23 -3.00 8.94
C ARG A 132 14.48 -4.21 8.38
N ARG A 133 14.57 -4.44 7.07
CA ARG A 133 13.95 -5.59 6.40
C ARG A 133 14.77 -6.87 6.61
N ASP A 134 16.09 -6.76 6.50
CA ASP A 134 16.96 -7.92 6.38
C ASP A 134 17.52 -8.41 7.73
N VAL A 135 17.58 -7.53 8.75
CA VAL A 135 18.07 -7.87 10.09
C VAL A 135 16.93 -8.34 10.98
N LEU A 136 16.90 -9.64 11.27
CA LEU A 136 15.90 -10.27 12.14
C LEU A 136 16.25 -10.24 13.64
N TYR A 137 17.41 -9.70 14.01
CA TYR A 137 17.86 -9.66 15.39
C TYR A 137 17.02 -8.67 16.24
N PRO A 138 16.21 -9.15 17.21
CA PRO A 138 15.27 -8.29 17.93
C PRO A 138 15.95 -7.18 18.74
N GLY A 139 17.15 -7.43 19.25
CA GLY A 139 17.92 -6.46 20.05
C GLY A 139 18.34 -5.21 19.27
N LEU A 140 18.34 -5.24 17.93
CA LEU A 140 18.70 -4.10 17.08
C LEU A 140 17.48 -3.31 16.59
N ALA A 141 16.26 -3.85 16.70
CA ALA A 141 15.06 -3.25 16.15
C ALA A 141 14.83 -1.81 16.63
N GLY A 142 14.97 -1.56 17.94
CA GLY A 142 14.82 -0.21 18.50
C GLY A 142 15.89 0.77 18.02
N GLN A 143 17.14 0.32 17.83
CA GLN A 143 18.21 1.16 17.31
C GLN A 143 18.02 1.48 15.82
N LEU A 144 17.55 0.52 15.03
CA LEU A 144 17.19 0.73 13.62
C LEU A 144 16.06 1.76 13.50
N THR A 145 14.99 1.62 14.27
CA THR A 145 13.90 2.61 14.30
C THR A 145 14.42 4.00 14.63
N ALA A 146 15.19 4.15 15.71
CA ALA A 146 15.74 5.45 16.11
C ALA A 146 16.71 6.05 15.06
N ALA A 147 17.52 5.22 14.40
CA ALA A 147 18.43 5.67 13.35
C ALA A 147 17.67 6.12 12.09
N ILE A 148 16.63 5.39 11.70
CA ILE A 148 15.75 5.74 10.58
C ILE A 148 15.04 7.07 10.86
N GLU A 149 14.46 7.24 12.05
CA GLU A 149 13.79 8.48 12.45
C GLU A 149 14.77 9.66 12.47
N THR A 150 15.99 9.45 12.97
CA THR A 150 17.04 10.48 12.97
C THR A 150 17.43 10.88 11.55
N ALA A 151 17.68 9.91 10.66
CA ALA A 151 18.04 10.15 9.27
C ALA A 151 16.91 10.83 8.49
N ALA A 152 15.66 10.43 8.74
CA ALA A 152 14.47 11.05 8.14
C ALA A 152 14.29 12.50 8.59
N ALA A 153 14.33 12.75 9.90
CA ALA A 153 14.16 14.09 10.47
C ALA A 153 15.20 15.10 9.98
N ARG A 154 16.47 14.67 9.84
CA ARG A 154 17.56 15.51 9.29
C ARG A 154 17.31 15.98 7.85
N ARG A 155 16.45 15.28 7.13
CA ARG A 155 16.11 15.54 5.73
C ARG A 155 14.73 16.16 5.56
N GLY A 156 14.06 16.52 6.67
CA GLY A 156 12.70 17.04 6.64
C GLY A 156 11.67 16.00 6.17
N ILE A 157 12.01 14.71 6.19
CA ILE A 157 11.10 13.63 5.81
C ILE A 157 10.12 13.42 6.95
N THR A 158 8.83 13.59 6.67
CA THR A 158 7.77 13.37 7.65
C THR A 158 7.55 11.87 7.94
N PRO A 159 6.91 11.50 9.07
CA PRO A 159 6.55 10.10 9.32
C PRO A 159 5.74 9.47 8.17
N ALA A 160 4.81 10.20 7.57
CA ALA A 160 4.02 9.72 6.43
C ALA A 160 4.85 9.56 5.15
N GLN A 161 5.88 10.39 4.95
CA GLN A 161 6.88 10.21 3.89
C GLN A 161 7.84 9.04 4.18
N LEU A 162 8.09 8.74 5.45
CA LEU A 162 8.90 7.60 5.82
C LEU A 162 8.15 6.28 5.59
N GLU A 163 6.85 6.24 5.89
CA GLU A 163 5.99 5.08 5.63
C GLU A 163 5.99 4.68 4.14
N GLU A 164 5.79 5.63 3.21
CA GLU A 164 5.81 5.34 1.76
C GLU A 164 7.18 4.87 1.25
N ARG A 165 8.28 5.25 1.91
CA ARG A 165 9.64 4.80 1.56
C ARG A 165 9.94 3.41 2.10
N GLY A 166 9.24 2.99 3.14
CA GLY A 166 9.45 1.73 3.84
C GLY A 166 8.70 0.54 3.26
N VAL A 167 7.95 0.72 2.17
CA VAL A 167 7.15 -0.33 1.54
C VAL A 167 8.08 -1.44 1.02
N PRO A 168 7.86 -2.71 1.40
CA PRO A 168 8.69 -3.80 0.90
C PRO A 168 8.43 -4.12 -0.58
N ALA A 169 9.50 -4.17 -1.38
CA ALA A 169 9.45 -4.58 -2.78
C ALA A 169 9.35 -6.10 -2.99
N HIS A 170 9.61 -6.93 -1.96
CA HIS A 170 9.55 -8.40 -2.00
C HIS A 170 10.40 -9.08 -3.09
N GLY A 171 11.39 -8.37 -3.64
CA GLY A 171 12.19 -8.85 -4.77
C GLY A 171 11.44 -8.88 -6.11
N LEU A 172 10.25 -8.27 -6.17
CA LEU A 172 9.50 -8.09 -7.42
C LEU A 172 10.19 -7.04 -8.31
N GLY A 173 10.09 -7.22 -9.63
CA GLY A 173 10.46 -6.21 -10.63
C GLY A 173 9.47 -5.04 -10.67
N ARG A 174 9.80 -3.99 -11.43
CA ARG A 174 8.94 -2.79 -11.60
C ARG A 174 7.54 -3.12 -12.13
N ASP A 175 7.45 -4.16 -12.95
CA ASP A 175 6.21 -4.74 -13.48
C ASP A 175 5.37 -5.49 -12.42
N GLY A 176 5.88 -5.64 -11.20
CA GLY A 176 5.22 -6.35 -10.11
C GLY A 176 5.37 -7.87 -10.21
N SER A 177 6.35 -8.38 -10.98
CA SER A 177 6.56 -9.83 -11.17
C SER A 177 7.88 -10.35 -10.59
N LEU A 178 7.92 -11.64 -10.26
CA LEU A 178 9.11 -12.39 -9.89
C LEU A 178 9.02 -13.80 -10.49
N ALA A 179 10.02 -14.18 -11.27
CA ALA A 179 10.18 -15.53 -11.79
C ALA A 179 11.25 -16.31 -11.02
N ARG A 180 10.99 -17.60 -10.77
CA ARG A 180 11.96 -18.54 -10.20
C ARG A 180 11.88 -19.89 -10.91
N ASP A 181 13.02 -20.47 -11.23
CA ASP A 181 13.09 -21.82 -11.78
C ASP A 181 13.03 -22.84 -10.65
N ILE A 182 12.12 -23.81 -10.76
CA ILE A 182 11.92 -24.90 -9.80
C ILE A 182 11.76 -26.20 -10.58
N GLY A 183 12.83 -26.99 -10.63
CA GLY A 183 12.88 -28.21 -11.44
C GLY A 183 12.69 -27.87 -12.92
N ALA A 184 11.73 -28.53 -13.57
CA ALA A 184 11.39 -28.30 -14.98
C ALA A 184 10.32 -27.21 -15.21
N TYR A 185 10.00 -26.41 -14.18
CA TYR A 185 8.96 -25.39 -14.24
C TYR A 185 9.53 -24.01 -13.88
N GLN A 186 9.01 -22.99 -14.55
CA GLN A 186 9.16 -21.61 -14.13
C GLN A 186 7.95 -21.20 -13.29
N ALA A 187 8.18 -20.87 -12.03
CA ALA A 187 7.17 -20.32 -11.13
C ALA A 187 7.18 -18.80 -11.23
N VAL A 188 6.04 -18.20 -11.60
CA VAL A 188 5.88 -16.74 -11.77
C VAL A 188 4.88 -16.23 -10.75
N LEU A 189 5.35 -15.38 -9.85
CA LEU A 189 4.54 -14.58 -8.93
C LEU A 189 4.32 -13.22 -9.58
N VAL A 190 3.07 -12.74 -9.66
CA VAL A 190 2.76 -11.45 -10.30
C VAL A 190 1.60 -10.75 -9.60
N ILE A 191 1.66 -9.42 -9.49
CA ILE A 191 0.51 -8.60 -9.13
C ILE A 191 -0.31 -8.39 -10.41
N GLU A 192 -1.40 -9.15 -10.58
CA GLU A 192 -2.23 -9.15 -11.80
C GLU A 192 -3.01 -7.83 -11.93
N ASP A 193 -3.52 -7.34 -10.80
CA ASP A 193 -4.26 -6.10 -10.68
C ASP A 193 -4.10 -5.56 -9.23
N PRO A 194 -4.59 -4.35 -8.91
CA PRO A 194 -4.41 -3.77 -7.57
C PRO A 194 -5.03 -4.57 -6.42
N LEU A 195 -5.80 -5.63 -6.69
CA LEU A 195 -6.50 -6.48 -5.73
C LEU A 195 -5.97 -7.93 -5.71
N THR A 196 -5.23 -8.35 -6.73
CA THR A 196 -4.98 -9.78 -7.00
C THR A 196 -3.49 -10.08 -7.20
N VAL A 197 -2.94 -10.98 -6.36
CA VAL A 197 -1.62 -11.59 -6.58
C VAL A 197 -1.77 -13.00 -7.13
N GLY A 198 -1.28 -13.21 -8.35
CA GLY A 198 -1.24 -14.48 -9.06
C GLY A 198 0.04 -15.25 -8.78
N LEU A 199 -0.06 -16.58 -8.74
CA LEU A 199 1.09 -17.49 -8.76
C LEU A 199 0.81 -18.59 -9.79
N THR A 200 1.62 -18.63 -10.83
CA THR A 200 1.50 -19.60 -11.92
C THR A 200 2.77 -20.42 -12.09
N PHE A 201 2.63 -21.63 -12.63
CA PHE A 201 3.73 -22.54 -12.94
C PHE A 201 3.66 -22.90 -14.42
N THR A 202 4.71 -22.62 -15.16
CA THR A 202 4.79 -22.90 -16.61
C THR A 202 5.85 -23.96 -16.84
N GLY A 203 5.48 -25.11 -17.41
CA GLY A 203 6.41 -26.18 -17.76
C GLY A 203 6.83 -26.11 -19.23
N ALA A 204 7.46 -27.18 -19.73
CA ALA A 204 7.86 -27.31 -21.13
C ALA A 204 6.69 -27.25 -22.14
N ASP A 205 5.46 -27.51 -21.68
CA ASP A 205 4.23 -27.39 -22.48
C ASP A 205 3.77 -25.94 -22.71
N GLY A 206 4.44 -24.96 -22.06
CA GLY A 206 4.16 -23.54 -22.17
C GLY A 206 2.83 -23.10 -21.55
N ARG A 207 2.05 -24.00 -20.94
CA ARG A 207 0.72 -23.68 -20.39
C ARG A 207 0.85 -23.27 -18.91
N PRO A 208 0.40 -22.06 -18.52
CA PRO A 208 0.47 -21.64 -17.13
C PRO A 208 -0.57 -22.37 -16.26
N LEU A 209 -0.10 -23.01 -15.20
CA LEU A 209 -0.92 -23.71 -14.20
C LEU A 209 -1.06 -22.86 -12.93
N ARG A 210 -2.29 -22.63 -12.46
CA ARG A 210 -2.58 -21.89 -11.21
C ARG A 210 -2.47 -22.74 -9.94
N THR A 211 -2.30 -24.05 -10.11
CA THR A 211 -2.10 -25.01 -9.03
C THR A 211 -0.69 -25.57 -9.10
N VAL A 212 -0.12 -25.91 -7.95
CA VAL A 212 1.22 -26.52 -7.89
C VAL A 212 1.19 -27.87 -8.63
N PRO A 213 1.99 -28.05 -9.69
CA PRO A 213 2.08 -29.32 -10.41
C PRO A 213 2.46 -30.48 -9.48
N GLY A 214 1.89 -31.66 -9.70
CA GLY A 214 2.18 -32.85 -8.90
C GLY A 214 3.67 -33.17 -8.80
N ALA A 215 4.40 -32.99 -9.92
CA ALA A 215 5.84 -33.19 -10.02
C ALA A 215 6.67 -32.31 -9.07
N LEU A 216 6.17 -31.15 -8.65
CA LEU A 216 6.89 -30.24 -7.75
C LEU A 216 6.60 -30.47 -6.26
N LYS A 217 5.49 -31.16 -5.92
CA LYS A 217 4.97 -31.19 -4.54
C LYS A 217 5.90 -31.85 -3.52
N VAL A 218 6.55 -32.94 -3.90
CA VAL A 218 7.44 -33.71 -3.01
C VAL A 218 8.91 -33.28 -3.19
N PRO A 219 9.48 -33.26 -4.41
CA PRO A 219 10.91 -32.98 -4.58
C PRO A 219 11.28 -31.52 -4.27
N HIS A 220 10.34 -30.58 -4.44
CA HIS A 220 10.58 -29.15 -4.27
C HIS A 220 9.65 -28.52 -3.22
N ALA A 221 9.26 -29.29 -2.21
CA ALA A 221 8.31 -28.85 -1.18
C ALA A 221 8.75 -27.56 -0.45
N ALA A 222 10.04 -27.43 -0.12
CA ALA A 222 10.58 -26.26 0.57
C ALA A 222 10.55 -24.98 -0.30
N PRO A 223 11.11 -24.94 -1.53
CA PRO A 223 10.96 -23.79 -2.43
C PRO A 223 9.50 -23.40 -2.70
N ILE A 224 8.59 -24.37 -2.85
CA ILE A 224 7.16 -24.11 -3.02
C ILE A 224 6.55 -23.48 -1.76
N LYS A 225 6.95 -23.93 -0.57
CA LYS A 225 6.51 -23.33 0.70
C LYS A 225 7.00 -21.88 0.83
N GLU A 226 8.24 -21.61 0.45
CA GLU A 226 8.81 -20.25 0.42
C GLU A 226 8.05 -19.34 -0.54
N LEU A 227 7.77 -19.77 -1.77
CA LEU A 227 6.98 -19.00 -2.73
C LEU A 227 5.56 -18.73 -2.24
N LYS A 228 4.91 -19.69 -1.60
CA LYS A 228 3.57 -19.48 -1.01
C LYS A 228 3.61 -18.48 0.15
N THR A 229 4.66 -18.49 0.96
CA THR A 229 4.86 -17.50 2.02
C THR A 229 5.11 -16.12 1.42
N LEU A 230 5.97 -16.02 0.40
CA LEU A 230 6.24 -14.77 -0.31
C LEU A 230 4.97 -14.18 -0.92
N ARG A 231 4.16 -15.01 -1.61
CA ARG A 231 2.86 -14.60 -2.13
C ARG A 231 2.00 -13.97 -1.04
N LYS A 232 1.86 -14.63 0.13
CA LYS A 232 1.09 -14.08 1.25
C LYS A 232 1.63 -12.75 1.77
N GLN A 233 2.95 -12.56 1.77
CA GLN A 233 3.58 -11.30 2.17
C GLN A 233 3.31 -10.17 1.16
N VAL A 234 3.36 -10.49 -0.13
CA VAL A 234 2.99 -9.56 -1.22
C VAL A 234 1.51 -9.20 -1.12
N ASP A 235 0.61 -10.19 -0.96
CA ASP A 235 -0.83 -9.99 -0.74
C ASP A 235 -1.08 -9.04 0.44
N ALA A 236 -0.42 -9.28 1.58
CA ALA A 236 -0.56 -8.44 2.77
C ALA A 236 -0.05 -7.01 2.56
N THR A 237 1.05 -6.86 1.83
CA THR A 237 1.63 -5.55 1.52
C THR A 237 0.77 -4.78 0.54
N LEU A 238 0.25 -5.44 -0.49
CA LEU A 238 -0.69 -4.86 -1.45
C LEU A 238 -1.95 -4.38 -0.73
N ALA A 239 -2.53 -5.20 0.16
CA ALA A 239 -3.69 -4.82 0.96
C ALA A 239 -3.41 -3.61 1.86
N ALA A 240 -2.26 -3.58 2.55
CA ALA A 240 -1.86 -2.45 3.39
C ALA A 240 -1.66 -1.17 2.56
N GLU A 241 -1.03 -1.27 1.40
CA GLU A 241 -0.80 -0.14 0.49
C GLU A 241 -2.11 0.44 -0.05
N ARG A 242 -3.10 -0.39 -0.37
CA ARG A 242 -4.44 0.10 -0.77
C ARG A 242 -5.05 0.97 0.32
N VAL A 243 -5.02 0.50 1.57
CA VAL A 243 -5.56 1.25 2.72
C VAL A 243 -4.79 2.54 2.96
N ARG A 244 -3.45 2.48 2.91
CA ARG A 244 -2.58 3.65 3.10
C ARG A 244 -2.82 4.71 2.03
N VAL A 245 -2.87 4.31 0.76
CA VAL A 245 -3.09 5.23 -0.37
C VAL A 245 -4.54 5.76 -0.37
N GLU A 246 -5.54 4.96 0.00
CA GLU A 246 -6.91 5.45 0.17
C GLU A 246 -6.98 6.54 1.25
N ALA A 247 -6.25 6.39 2.35
CA ALA A 247 -6.22 7.38 3.42
C ALA A 247 -5.73 8.76 2.94
N LEU A 248 -4.93 8.81 1.86
CA LEU A 248 -4.47 10.05 1.23
C LEU A 248 -5.60 10.85 0.57
N MET A 249 -6.79 10.26 0.34
CA MET A 249 -7.97 10.97 -0.15
C MET A 249 -8.44 12.08 0.82
N SER A 250 -8.10 11.94 2.10
CA SER A 250 -8.49 12.85 3.18
C SER A 250 -7.46 13.94 3.48
N VAL A 251 -6.38 14.02 2.70
CA VAL A 251 -5.32 15.04 2.85
C VAL A 251 -4.95 15.65 1.51
N GLU A 252 -4.50 16.90 1.53
CA GLU A 252 -4.12 17.63 0.31
C GLU A 252 -2.63 17.47 0.00
N ARG A 253 -2.17 16.22 -0.01
CA ARG A 253 -0.77 15.93 -0.23
C ARG A 253 -0.39 16.07 -1.70
N ALA A 254 0.77 16.68 -1.94
CA ALA A 254 1.39 16.74 -3.24
C ALA A 254 2.87 16.37 -3.13
N TRP A 255 3.40 15.76 -4.18
CA TRP A 255 4.79 15.31 -4.28
C TRP A 255 5.44 15.94 -5.50
N PRO A 256 6.76 16.20 -5.48
CA PRO A 256 7.53 16.36 -6.71
C PRO A 256 7.35 15.13 -7.61
N TYR A 257 7.22 15.33 -8.92
CA TYR A 257 6.99 14.26 -9.88
C TYR A 257 8.05 13.15 -9.80
N ALA A 258 9.32 13.51 -9.63
CA ALA A 258 10.40 12.53 -9.46
C ALA A 258 10.23 11.64 -8.21
N ASP A 259 9.80 12.21 -7.08
CA ASP A 259 9.56 11.46 -5.85
C ASP A 259 8.33 10.56 -5.98
N TRP A 260 7.27 11.06 -6.62
CA TRP A 260 6.08 10.28 -6.93
C TRP A 260 6.41 9.10 -7.86
N CYS A 261 7.23 9.33 -8.88
CA CYS A 261 7.72 8.25 -9.75
C CYS A 261 8.42 7.17 -8.93
N ARG A 262 9.40 7.56 -8.10
CA ARG A 262 10.22 6.64 -7.31
C ARG A 262 9.43 5.84 -6.28
N HIS A 263 8.53 6.48 -5.55
CA HIS A 263 7.86 5.88 -4.38
C HIS A 263 6.46 5.34 -4.66
N TYR A 264 5.82 5.77 -5.76
CA TYR A 264 4.50 5.31 -6.16
C TYR A 264 4.56 4.54 -7.47
N ARG A 265 4.78 5.21 -8.61
CA ARG A 265 4.65 4.60 -9.95
C ARG A 265 5.60 3.42 -10.17
N ASP A 266 6.88 3.60 -9.82
CA ASP A 266 7.97 2.68 -10.14
C ASP A 266 8.21 1.64 -9.05
N HIS A 267 7.56 1.79 -7.89
CA HIS A 267 7.64 0.80 -6.83
C HIS A 267 6.84 -0.46 -7.24
N PRO A 268 7.38 -1.68 -7.10
CA PRO A 268 6.73 -2.91 -7.56
C PRO A 268 5.29 -3.13 -7.05
N VAL A 269 5.07 -2.90 -5.74
CA VAL A 269 3.75 -3.11 -5.09
C VAL A 269 2.87 -1.86 -5.19
N THR A 270 3.32 -0.73 -4.64
CA THR A 270 2.62 0.57 -4.70
C THR A 270 2.33 1.02 -6.14
N GLY A 271 3.17 0.64 -7.11
CA GLY A 271 2.97 0.92 -8.53
C GLY A 271 1.70 0.30 -9.08
N ALA A 272 1.38 -0.94 -8.69
CA ALA A 272 0.12 -1.58 -9.06
C ALA A 272 -1.09 -0.77 -8.56
N VAL A 273 -1.07 -0.36 -7.29
CA VAL A 273 -2.10 0.52 -6.71
C VAL A 273 -2.17 1.86 -7.45
N THR A 274 -1.02 2.44 -7.75
CA THR A 274 -0.88 3.75 -8.40
C THR A 274 -1.43 3.77 -9.82
N ARG A 275 -1.15 2.72 -10.62
CA ARG A 275 -1.66 2.52 -11.98
C ARG A 275 -3.17 2.32 -12.03
N GLY A 276 -3.76 1.77 -10.96
CA GLY A 276 -5.20 1.65 -10.78
C GLY A 276 -5.93 2.94 -10.37
N LEU A 277 -5.24 4.09 -10.33
CA LEU A 277 -5.78 5.36 -9.82
C LEU A 277 -5.65 6.51 -10.82
N ILE A 278 -6.46 7.53 -10.61
CA ILE A 278 -6.41 8.82 -11.30
C ILE A 278 -5.58 9.79 -10.45
N TRP A 279 -4.67 10.52 -11.08
CA TRP A 279 -3.79 11.50 -10.45
C TRP A 279 -3.93 12.84 -11.14
N GLU A 280 -3.62 13.92 -10.44
CA GLU A 280 -3.55 15.27 -11.00
C GLU A 280 -2.07 15.69 -11.09
N PHE A 281 -1.67 16.21 -12.24
CA PHE A 281 -0.32 16.67 -12.54
C PHE A 281 -0.35 18.17 -12.83
N GLU A 282 0.48 18.94 -12.14
CA GLU A 282 0.62 20.37 -12.34
C GLU A 282 1.47 20.64 -13.59
N ALA A 283 0.89 21.35 -14.56
CA ALA A 283 1.59 21.83 -15.74
C ALA A 283 2.41 23.10 -15.43
N ALA A 284 3.25 23.52 -16.38
CA ALA A 284 4.14 24.68 -16.22
C ALA A 284 3.39 26.01 -16.00
N ASP A 285 2.14 26.09 -16.46
CA ASP A 285 1.22 27.23 -16.27
C ASP A 285 0.46 27.18 -14.92
N GLY A 286 0.72 26.16 -14.09
CA GLY A 286 0.05 25.94 -12.81
C GLY A 286 -1.31 25.23 -12.91
N VAL A 287 -1.75 24.86 -14.13
CA VAL A 287 -3.00 24.13 -14.33
C VAL A 287 -2.82 22.67 -13.98
N TRP A 288 -3.81 22.09 -13.28
CA TRP A 288 -3.79 20.69 -12.89
C TRP A 288 -4.55 19.84 -13.91
N HIS A 289 -3.87 18.84 -14.47
CA HIS A 289 -4.45 17.89 -15.42
C HIS A 289 -4.64 16.52 -14.78
N ALA A 290 -5.85 15.98 -14.86
CA ALA A 290 -6.13 14.63 -14.39
C ALA A 290 -5.72 13.58 -15.44
N ALA A 291 -4.97 12.57 -15.02
CA ALA A 291 -4.56 11.44 -15.85
C ALA A 291 -4.36 10.16 -15.03
N THR A 292 -4.44 9.01 -15.69
CA THR A 292 -4.03 7.71 -15.13
C THR A 292 -2.62 7.37 -15.61
N PRO A 293 -1.72 6.86 -14.74
CA PRO A 293 -0.40 6.45 -15.17
C PRO A 293 -0.43 5.02 -15.72
N ALA A 294 -0.12 4.88 -17.01
CA ALA A 294 0.31 3.63 -17.64
C ALA A 294 1.85 3.51 -17.60
N ASP A 295 2.38 2.35 -18.00
CA ASP A 295 3.76 1.90 -17.70
C ASP A 295 4.87 2.92 -17.96
N ASP A 296 4.70 3.89 -18.87
CA ASP A 296 5.48 5.13 -18.94
C ASP A 296 4.72 6.32 -19.58
N VAL A 297 3.38 6.27 -19.58
CA VAL A 297 2.52 7.27 -20.24
C VAL A 297 1.42 7.73 -19.29
N LEU A 298 1.17 9.04 -19.25
CA LEU A 298 0.04 9.61 -18.52
C LEU A 298 -1.14 9.76 -19.48
N VAL A 299 -2.27 9.11 -19.20
CA VAL A 299 -3.44 9.09 -20.10
C VAL A 299 -4.59 9.90 -19.50
N THR A 300 -5.06 10.91 -20.21
CA THR A 300 -6.22 11.73 -19.83
C THR A 300 -7.54 11.00 -20.08
N VAL A 301 -8.64 11.56 -19.56
CA VAL A 301 -9.99 10.99 -19.68
C VAL A 301 -10.47 10.82 -21.13
N ASP A 302 -9.97 11.63 -22.05
CA ASP A 302 -10.22 11.57 -23.51
C ASP A 302 -9.23 10.66 -24.26
N GLY A 303 -8.37 9.93 -23.54
CA GLY A 303 -7.44 8.94 -24.11
C GLY A 303 -6.16 9.55 -24.70
N ARG A 304 -5.89 10.84 -24.46
CA ARG A 304 -4.67 11.50 -24.94
C ARG A 304 -3.51 11.30 -23.96
N ALA A 305 -2.30 11.25 -24.48
CA ALA A 305 -1.10 11.26 -23.64
C ALA A 305 -0.81 12.68 -23.15
N LEU A 306 -0.63 12.86 -21.85
CA LEU A 306 -0.03 14.09 -21.31
C LEU A 306 1.49 14.05 -21.54
N PRO A 307 2.11 15.22 -21.81
CA PRO A 307 3.56 15.36 -21.76
C PRO A 307 4.11 14.93 -20.39
N VAL A 308 5.31 14.37 -20.39
CA VAL A 308 6.00 14.00 -19.14
C VAL A 308 6.25 15.28 -18.33
N PRO A 309 5.73 15.38 -17.09
CA PRO A 309 5.97 16.54 -16.24
C PRO A 309 7.44 16.73 -15.90
N ALA A 310 7.85 17.97 -15.64
CA ALA A 310 9.18 18.26 -15.11
C ALA A 310 9.39 17.56 -13.76
N ALA A 311 10.63 17.19 -13.42
CA ALA A 311 10.96 16.44 -12.20
C ALA A 311 10.42 17.09 -10.91
N GLY A 312 10.38 18.43 -10.86
CA GLY A 312 9.86 19.21 -9.73
C GLY A 312 8.36 19.55 -9.82
N ALA A 313 7.68 19.22 -10.93
CA ALA A 313 6.25 19.46 -11.08
C ALA A 313 5.47 18.70 -9.99
N ARG A 314 4.39 19.29 -9.48
CA ARG A 314 3.65 18.67 -8.38
C ARG A 314 2.64 17.65 -8.90
N VAL A 315 2.54 16.54 -8.20
CA VAL A 315 1.55 15.48 -8.42
C VAL A 315 0.71 15.35 -7.17
N ARG A 316 -0.60 15.15 -7.30
CA ARG A 316 -1.48 14.83 -6.18
C ARG A 316 -2.52 13.79 -6.59
N LEU A 317 -3.08 13.09 -5.60
CA LEU A 317 -4.14 12.13 -5.86
C LEU A 317 -5.41 12.87 -6.33
N TRP A 318 -6.01 12.44 -7.43
CA TRP A 318 -7.25 13.06 -7.92
C TRP A 318 -8.41 12.78 -6.96
N HIS A 319 -9.23 13.79 -6.69
CA HIS A 319 -10.38 13.68 -5.80
C HIS A 319 -11.67 14.18 -6.48
N PRO A 320 -12.78 13.42 -6.45
CA PRO A 320 -14.00 13.81 -7.14
C PRO A 320 -14.65 15.09 -6.57
N ALA A 321 -14.39 15.43 -5.30
CA ALA A 321 -14.83 16.71 -4.73
C ALA A 321 -14.12 17.96 -5.31
N ARG A 322 -12.96 17.80 -5.96
CA ARG A 322 -12.30 18.88 -6.74
C ARG A 322 -12.71 18.88 -8.20
N ALA A 323 -13.40 17.85 -8.67
CA ALA A 323 -13.67 17.67 -10.08
C ALA A 323 -14.75 18.65 -10.58
N PHE A 324 -14.54 19.19 -11.78
CA PHE A 324 -15.53 20.04 -12.44
C PHE A 324 -16.79 19.23 -12.84
N PRO A 325 -17.93 19.89 -13.12
CA PRO A 325 -19.16 19.22 -13.52
C PRO A 325 -18.95 18.28 -14.72
N GLY A 326 -19.43 17.03 -14.61
CA GLY A 326 -19.29 16.03 -15.69
C GLY A 326 -17.98 15.23 -15.66
N ALA A 327 -16.91 15.74 -15.07
CA ALA A 327 -15.61 15.04 -14.99
C ALA A 327 -15.72 13.68 -14.31
N VAL A 328 -16.46 13.58 -13.19
CA VAL A 328 -16.69 12.32 -12.48
C VAL A 328 -17.38 11.29 -13.39
N ARG A 329 -18.39 11.72 -14.15
CA ARG A 329 -19.11 10.83 -15.08
C ARG A 329 -18.20 10.34 -16.20
N ALA A 330 -17.33 11.22 -16.72
CA ALA A 330 -16.35 10.91 -17.76
C ALA A 330 -15.32 9.91 -17.24
N TRP A 331 -14.73 10.15 -16.06
CA TRP A 331 -13.80 9.23 -15.43
C TRP A 331 -14.40 7.86 -15.11
N ARG A 332 -15.66 7.80 -14.64
CA ARG A 332 -16.36 6.51 -14.48
C ARG A 332 -16.52 5.77 -15.82
N GLY A 333 -16.74 6.51 -16.91
CA GLY A 333 -16.76 5.97 -18.28
C GLY A 333 -15.40 5.44 -18.70
N PHE A 334 -14.35 6.21 -18.50
CA PHE A 334 -12.98 5.80 -18.78
C PHE A 334 -12.58 4.54 -18.00
N VAL A 335 -12.82 4.51 -16.68
CA VAL A 335 -12.49 3.37 -15.82
C VAL A 335 -13.21 2.10 -16.28
N THR A 336 -14.50 2.20 -16.60
CA THR A 336 -15.28 1.03 -17.01
C THR A 336 -14.99 0.60 -18.45
N GLY A 337 -14.85 1.54 -19.38
CA GLY A 337 -14.55 1.29 -20.78
C GLY A 337 -13.17 0.66 -20.99
N ASN A 338 -12.17 1.09 -20.23
CA ASN A 338 -10.82 0.52 -20.26
C ASN A 338 -10.65 -0.70 -19.34
N ARG A 339 -11.73 -1.19 -18.71
CA ARG A 339 -11.69 -2.31 -17.74
C ARG A 339 -10.63 -2.13 -16.66
N MET A 340 -10.50 -0.90 -16.17
CA MET A 340 -9.54 -0.50 -15.14
C MET A 340 -10.10 -0.82 -13.75
N THR A 341 -9.41 -1.67 -13.00
CA THR A 341 -9.77 -1.99 -11.61
C THR A 341 -9.15 -0.95 -10.69
N GLN A 342 -9.97 -0.20 -9.94
CA GLN A 342 -9.48 0.73 -8.93
C GLN A 342 -9.24 0.01 -7.59
N PRO A 343 -8.13 0.29 -6.88
CA PRO A 343 -7.81 -0.35 -5.59
C PRO A 343 -8.84 -0.03 -4.49
N PHE A 344 -9.55 1.09 -4.65
CA PHE A 344 -10.65 1.55 -3.83
C PHE A 344 -11.58 2.45 -4.66
N ARG A 345 -12.76 2.79 -4.12
CA ARG A 345 -13.69 3.71 -4.78
C ARG A 345 -13.09 5.12 -4.87
N GLN A 346 -12.51 5.46 -6.02
CA GLN A 346 -12.01 6.80 -6.32
C GLN A 346 -12.93 7.55 -7.30
N ALA A 347 -13.09 7.07 -8.54
CA ALA A 347 -14.06 7.66 -9.49
C ALA A 347 -15.50 7.38 -9.05
N PHE A 348 -15.70 6.24 -8.39
CA PHE A 348 -16.96 5.78 -7.81
C PHE A 348 -17.06 6.13 -6.32
N ARG A 349 -16.42 7.20 -5.86
CA ARG A 349 -16.51 7.66 -4.47
C ARG A 349 -17.74 8.51 -4.24
N GLU A 350 -18.36 8.41 -3.06
CA GLU A 350 -19.33 9.39 -2.60
C GLU A 350 -18.68 10.77 -2.49
N THR A 351 -19.39 11.80 -2.98
CA THR A 351 -18.97 13.19 -2.82
C THR A 351 -20.02 13.97 -2.06
N TYR A 352 -19.59 14.75 -1.09
CA TYR A 352 -20.46 15.61 -0.31
C TYR A 352 -20.05 17.07 -0.53
N ARG A 353 -21.05 17.91 -0.80
CA ARG A 353 -20.89 19.36 -0.88
C ARG A 353 -21.41 19.98 0.40
N ARG A 354 -20.87 21.15 0.74
CA ARG A 354 -21.32 21.95 1.89
C ARG A 354 -22.83 22.18 1.81
N GLY A 355 -23.51 22.18 2.97
CA GLY A 355 -24.96 22.29 3.07
C GLY A 355 -25.76 21.03 2.75
N ALA A 356 -25.14 19.94 2.29
CA ALA A 356 -25.81 18.65 2.14
C ALA A 356 -25.90 17.94 3.51
N GLY A 357 -27.07 18.03 4.16
CA GLY A 357 -27.30 17.44 5.47
C GLY A 357 -27.32 15.91 5.42
N LEU A 358 -26.36 15.26 6.09
CA LEU A 358 -26.48 13.86 6.49
C LEU A 358 -27.19 13.82 7.86
N ARG A 359 -28.29 13.09 7.97
CA ARG A 359 -28.96 12.83 9.27
C ARG A 359 -28.34 11.59 9.91
N PHE A 360 -27.80 11.74 11.11
CA PHE A 360 -27.26 10.67 11.95
C PHE A 360 -27.17 11.17 13.40
N ASP A 361 -27.78 10.42 14.32
CA ASP A 361 -27.70 10.63 15.76
C ASP A 361 -26.62 9.71 16.33
N GLY A 362 -25.42 10.27 16.51
CA GLY A 362 -24.32 9.59 17.19
C GLY A 362 -23.05 10.43 17.22
N GLU A 363 -22.17 10.11 18.17
CA GLU A 363 -20.87 10.74 18.29
C GLU A 363 -19.82 9.96 17.49
N VAL A 364 -19.14 10.66 16.58
CA VAL A 364 -18.00 10.12 15.85
C VAL A 364 -16.86 11.11 15.97
N GLN A 365 -15.67 10.62 16.31
CA GLN A 365 -14.44 11.39 16.24
C GLN A 365 -13.39 10.58 15.50
N ARG A 366 -12.84 11.14 14.43
CA ARG A 366 -11.81 10.46 13.63
C ARG A 366 -10.71 11.44 13.23
N VAL A 367 -9.47 11.03 13.45
CA VAL A 367 -8.27 11.72 12.96
C VAL A 367 -7.94 11.16 11.58
N PHE A 368 -7.74 12.04 10.59
CA PHE A 368 -7.35 11.65 9.23
C PHE A 368 -5.87 11.30 9.13
N ALA A 369 -5.50 10.79 7.94
CA ALA A 369 -4.11 10.49 7.62
C ALA A 369 -3.19 11.66 7.99
N GLU A 370 -1.99 11.33 8.46
CA GLU A 370 -0.95 12.30 8.86
C GLU A 370 -1.32 13.20 10.06
N GLY A 371 -2.52 13.04 10.64
CA GLY A 371 -2.92 13.70 11.88
C GLY A 371 -3.13 15.21 11.78
N ALA A 372 -3.24 15.76 10.57
CA ALA A 372 -3.44 17.18 10.34
C ALA A 372 -4.89 17.64 10.58
N TRP A 373 -5.85 16.74 10.35
CA TRP A 373 -7.28 17.03 10.45
C TRP A 373 -7.97 15.97 11.29
N ARG A 374 -9.01 16.38 12.02
CA ARG A 374 -9.98 15.47 12.60
C ARG A 374 -11.39 15.97 12.34
N VAL A 375 -12.31 15.02 12.22
CA VAL A 375 -13.74 15.28 12.11
C VAL A 375 -14.44 14.74 13.35
N GLY A 376 -15.32 15.57 13.89
CA GLY A 376 -16.28 15.25 14.93
C GLY A 376 -17.70 15.37 14.40
N ARG A 377 -18.65 14.61 14.95
CA ARG A 377 -20.08 14.89 14.80
C ARG A 377 -20.77 14.77 16.15
N ARG A 378 -21.66 15.72 16.44
CA ARG A 378 -22.61 15.64 17.58
C ARG A 378 -24.04 15.68 17.05
N PRO A 379 -25.01 15.02 17.72
CA PRO A 379 -26.42 15.01 17.31
C PRO A 379 -26.97 16.41 17.04
N ASP A 380 -26.69 17.38 17.92
CA ASP A 380 -27.31 18.70 17.90
C ASP A 380 -26.46 19.80 17.22
N ALA A 381 -25.20 19.52 16.89
CA ALA A 381 -24.23 20.55 16.44
C ALA A 381 -23.63 20.29 15.06
N GLY A 382 -24.13 19.27 14.33
CA GLY A 382 -23.66 18.95 12.98
C GLY A 382 -22.20 18.45 12.96
N PHE A 383 -21.50 18.75 11.88
CA PHE A 383 -20.10 18.38 11.68
C PHE A 383 -19.16 19.42 12.30
N ARG A 384 -18.14 18.95 13.02
CA ARG A 384 -17.04 19.77 13.54
C ARG A 384 -15.75 19.33 12.86
N PHE A 385 -15.07 20.25 12.20
CA PHE A 385 -13.76 20.00 11.63
C PHE A 385 -12.71 20.74 12.45
N GLU A 386 -11.63 20.05 12.78
CA GLU A 386 -10.54 20.62 13.56
C GLU A 386 -9.21 20.38 12.85
N ARG A 387 -8.42 21.44 12.73
CA ARG A 387 -7.08 21.40 12.15
C ARG A 387 -6.05 21.43 13.28
N ARG A 388 -5.01 20.62 13.14
CA ARG A 388 -3.88 20.63 14.06
C ARG A 388 -2.95 21.79 13.75
N VAL A 389 -2.77 22.70 14.71
CA VAL A 389 -1.89 23.87 14.61
C VAL A 389 -1.01 23.92 15.85
N ALA A 390 0.31 23.94 15.67
CA ALA A 390 1.30 23.91 16.76
C ALA A 390 1.02 22.81 17.82
N GLY A 391 0.63 21.63 17.35
CA GLY A 391 0.34 20.47 18.20
C GLY A 391 -1.04 20.43 18.84
N ARG A 392 -1.82 21.52 18.81
CA ARG A 392 -3.16 21.64 19.38
C ARG A 392 -4.24 21.56 18.30
N TRP A 393 -5.43 21.10 18.67
CA TRP A 393 -6.60 21.09 17.79
C TRP A 393 -7.31 22.44 17.83
N LYS A 394 -7.63 22.98 16.66
CA LYS A 394 -8.37 24.22 16.51
C LYS A 394 -9.58 23.99 15.62
N ASP A 395 -10.76 24.37 16.11
CA ASP A 395 -12.00 24.37 15.31
C ASP A 395 -11.80 25.20 14.04
N THR A 396 -12.24 24.65 12.92
CA THR A 396 -12.16 25.27 11.60
C THR A 396 -13.57 25.38 11.02
N PRO A 397 -14.02 26.58 10.64
CA PRO A 397 -15.31 26.77 9.97
C PRO A 397 -15.40 25.94 8.68
N GLU A 398 -16.58 25.45 8.32
CA GLU A 398 -16.76 24.58 7.15
C GLU A 398 -16.27 25.23 5.85
N GLU A 399 -16.38 26.56 5.74
CA GLU A 399 -15.92 27.36 4.62
C GLU A 399 -14.40 27.31 4.39
N ASP A 400 -13.63 27.09 5.46
CA ASP A 400 -12.18 27.02 5.46
C ASP A 400 -11.65 25.57 5.36
N VAL A 401 -12.54 24.58 5.48
CA VAL A 401 -12.17 23.16 5.33
C VAL A 401 -12.00 22.84 3.85
N PRO A 402 -10.86 22.28 3.42
CA PRO A 402 -10.67 21.91 2.02
C PRO A 402 -11.74 20.94 1.51
N PRO A 403 -12.22 21.07 0.25
CA PRO A 403 -13.30 20.23 -0.27
C PRO A 403 -13.06 18.70 -0.16
N PRO A 404 -11.84 18.16 -0.40
CA PRO A 404 -11.56 16.74 -0.15
C PRO A 404 -11.75 16.36 1.32
N VAL A 405 -11.18 17.15 2.24
CA VAL A 405 -11.25 16.92 3.69
C VAL A 405 -12.71 16.92 4.18
N PHE A 406 -13.50 17.90 3.72
CA PHE A 406 -14.92 17.97 4.03
C PHE A 406 -15.67 16.74 3.52
N SER A 407 -15.52 16.43 2.23
CA SER A 407 -16.20 15.29 1.60
C SER A 407 -15.86 13.98 2.28
N GLU A 408 -14.59 13.77 2.64
CA GLU A 408 -14.14 12.58 3.34
C GLU A 408 -14.65 12.50 4.78
N GLY A 409 -14.67 13.61 5.52
CA GLY A 409 -15.21 13.59 6.88
C GLY A 409 -16.70 13.31 6.95
N VAL A 410 -17.46 13.88 6.03
CA VAL A 410 -18.88 13.61 5.90
C VAL A 410 -19.12 12.16 5.47
N ARG A 411 -18.32 11.63 4.53
CA ARG A 411 -18.37 10.23 4.11
C ARG A 411 -18.08 9.28 5.27
N GLU A 412 -17.06 9.56 6.09
CA GLU A 412 -16.68 8.71 7.22
C GLU A 412 -17.76 8.64 8.29
N ALA A 413 -18.39 9.76 8.63
CA ALA A 413 -19.54 9.74 9.52
C ALA A 413 -20.73 8.97 8.90
N GLY A 414 -20.94 9.11 7.60
CA GLY A 414 -21.97 8.35 6.87
C GLY A 414 -21.73 6.83 6.87
N LEU A 415 -20.46 6.40 6.81
CA LEU A 415 -20.11 4.98 6.95
C LEU A 415 -20.37 4.46 8.36
N PHE A 416 -20.00 5.23 9.39
CA PHE A 416 -20.26 4.89 10.78
C PHE A 416 -21.76 4.80 11.08
N ALA A 417 -22.53 5.77 10.57
CA ALA A 417 -23.99 5.79 10.69
C ALA A 417 -24.65 4.52 10.14
N ARG A 418 -24.22 4.08 8.95
CA ARG A 418 -24.72 2.86 8.33
C ARG A 418 -24.34 1.63 9.14
N ALA A 419 -23.11 1.54 9.65
CA ALA A 419 -22.68 0.41 10.47
C ALA A 419 -23.50 0.29 11.76
N ALA A 420 -23.86 1.43 12.38
CA ALA A 420 -24.72 1.46 13.56
C ALA A 420 -26.19 1.13 13.26
N SER A 421 -26.68 1.40 12.04
CA SER A 421 -28.10 1.28 11.66
C SER A 421 -28.49 -0.06 11.02
N ILE A 422 -27.56 -1.00 10.82
CA ILE A 422 -27.79 -2.29 10.13
C ILE A 422 -28.95 -3.13 10.74
N ALA A 423 -29.32 -2.89 12.00
CA ALA A 423 -30.39 -3.62 12.67
C ALA A 423 -31.83 -3.09 12.42
N ALA A 424 -32.01 -1.89 11.84
CA ALA A 424 -33.31 -1.20 11.85
C ALA A 424 -33.87 -0.74 10.48
N GLU A 425 -33.12 -0.88 9.38
CA GLU A 425 -33.57 -0.38 8.07
C GLU A 425 -34.52 -1.33 7.33
N ASP A 426 -35.55 -0.79 6.67
CA ASP A 426 -36.34 -1.50 5.67
C ASP A 426 -35.40 -2.00 4.55
N PRO A 427 -35.29 -3.34 4.32
CA PRO A 427 -34.41 -3.89 3.30
C PRO A 427 -34.72 -3.41 1.88
N PHE A 428 -35.88 -2.78 1.66
CA PHE A 428 -36.29 -2.21 0.37
C PHE A 428 -36.51 -0.69 0.42
N GLY A 429 -35.93 0.00 1.40
CA GLY A 429 -36.04 1.45 1.56
C GLY A 429 -35.38 2.29 0.46
N GLU A 430 -35.21 3.59 0.73
CA GLU A 430 -34.59 4.53 -0.23
C GLU A 430 -33.10 4.24 -0.48
N LEU A 431 -32.62 4.65 -1.66
CA LEU A 431 -31.21 4.43 -2.01
C LEU A 431 -30.30 5.40 -1.27
N SER A 432 -29.33 4.82 -0.55
CA SER A 432 -28.18 5.58 -0.06
C SER A 432 -27.26 6.02 -1.22
N ALA A 433 -26.40 7.01 -0.97
CA ALA A 433 -25.39 7.48 -1.95
C ALA A 433 -24.52 6.33 -2.50
N SER A 434 -24.18 5.35 -1.66
CA SER A 434 -23.42 4.15 -2.08
C SER A 434 -24.23 3.26 -3.03
N ALA A 435 -25.53 3.14 -2.79
CA ALA A 435 -26.41 2.36 -3.65
C ALA A 435 -26.59 3.01 -5.03
N ALA A 436 -26.68 4.34 -5.09
CA ALA A 436 -26.69 5.09 -6.35
C ALA A 436 -25.38 4.90 -7.14
N ILE A 437 -24.23 4.87 -6.45
CA ILE A 437 -22.93 4.57 -7.07
C ILE A 437 -22.90 3.15 -7.63
N ARG A 438 -23.40 2.16 -6.88
CA ARG A 438 -23.53 0.78 -7.38
C ARG A 438 -24.43 0.71 -8.61
N ALA A 439 -25.54 1.46 -8.63
CA ALA A 439 -26.43 1.54 -9.79
C ALA A 439 -25.67 2.02 -11.04
N ASP A 440 -24.87 3.09 -10.92
CA ASP A 440 -24.05 3.61 -12.01
C ASP A 440 -22.98 2.61 -12.46
N ALA A 441 -22.30 1.95 -11.54
CA ALA A 441 -21.36 0.88 -11.87
C ALA A 441 -22.03 -0.28 -12.64
N LEU A 442 -23.20 -0.73 -12.18
CA LEU A 442 -23.97 -1.80 -12.84
C LEU A 442 -24.43 -1.43 -14.24
N ARG A 443 -24.93 -0.19 -14.45
CA ARG A 443 -25.33 0.32 -15.77
C ARG A 443 -24.18 0.28 -16.79
N ARG A 444 -22.94 0.36 -16.32
CA ARG A 444 -21.74 0.36 -17.16
C ARG A 444 -21.16 -1.04 -17.35
N VAL A 445 -21.22 -1.90 -16.34
CA VAL A 445 -20.63 -3.24 -16.39
C VAL A 445 -21.55 -4.26 -17.07
N LEU A 446 -22.85 -4.28 -16.71
CA LEU A 446 -23.79 -5.31 -17.17
C LEU A 446 -23.95 -5.41 -18.70
N PRO A 447 -23.93 -4.32 -19.49
CA PRO A 447 -23.99 -4.41 -20.94
C PRO A 447 -22.87 -5.23 -21.59
N HIS A 448 -21.73 -5.39 -20.90
CA HIS A 448 -20.58 -6.17 -21.37
C HIS A 448 -20.58 -7.60 -20.83
N THR A 449 -21.74 -8.14 -20.49
CA THR A 449 -21.89 -9.49 -19.91
C THR A 449 -22.87 -10.34 -20.71
N ARG A 450 -22.79 -11.67 -20.52
CA ARG A 450 -23.72 -12.64 -21.13
C ARG A 450 -25.17 -12.53 -20.66
N ILE A 451 -25.48 -11.66 -19.69
CA ILE A 451 -26.82 -11.45 -19.15
C ILE A 451 -27.34 -10.04 -19.46
N ALA A 452 -26.68 -9.31 -20.37
CA ALA A 452 -27.01 -7.93 -20.72
C ALA A 452 -28.49 -7.75 -21.13
N ASP A 453 -29.01 -8.65 -21.95
CA ASP A 453 -30.40 -8.67 -22.45
C ASP A 453 -31.43 -9.13 -21.40
N ARG A 454 -30.97 -9.47 -20.20
CA ARG A 454 -31.80 -9.95 -19.08
C ARG A 454 -31.80 -9.02 -17.89
N CYS A 455 -31.04 -7.92 -17.95
CA CYS A 455 -30.83 -7.05 -16.81
C CYS A 455 -31.19 -5.60 -17.13
N LEU A 456 -31.98 -4.97 -16.26
CA LEU A 456 -32.31 -3.55 -16.34
C LEU A 456 -32.18 -2.92 -14.95
N VAL A 457 -31.45 -1.81 -14.86
CA VAL A 457 -31.42 -1.00 -13.64
C VAL A 457 -32.61 -0.04 -13.67
N ASP A 458 -33.62 -0.32 -12.86
CA ASP A 458 -34.87 0.44 -12.77
C ASP A 458 -35.10 0.95 -11.35
N GLY A 459 -35.09 2.27 -11.19
CA GLY A 459 -35.17 2.95 -9.90
C GLY A 459 -34.15 2.41 -8.88
N ARG A 460 -34.67 1.81 -7.80
CA ARG A 460 -33.90 1.23 -6.69
C ARG A 460 -33.54 -0.25 -6.86
N PHE A 461 -33.90 -0.84 -8.00
CA PHE A 461 -33.73 -2.27 -8.26
C PHE A 461 -32.85 -2.53 -9.50
N LEU A 462 -32.14 -3.65 -9.46
CA LEU A 462 -31.73 -4.37 -10.65
C LEU A 462 -32.80 -5.42 -10.95
N VAL A 463 -33.53 -5.22 -12.04
CA VAL A 463 -34.50 -6.16 -12.57
C VAL A 463 -33.76 -7.22 -13.37
N VAL A 464 -34.04 -8.51 -13.10
CA VAL A 464 -33.40 -9.66 -13.73
C VAL A 464 -34.48 -10.60 -14.28
N ARG A 465 -34.45 -10.85 -15.59
CA ARG A 465 -35.34 -11.79 -16.28
C ARG A 465 -34.72 -13.20 -16.31
N GLY A 466 -35.22 -14.08 -15.46
CA GLY A 466 -34.97 -15.52 -15.55
C GLY A 466 -35.91 -16.22 -16.54
N GLU A 467 -35.84 -17.54 -16.61
CA GLU A 467 -36.78 -18.37 -17.37
C GLU A 467 -38.01 -18.77 -16.55
N LEU A 468 -37.87 -18.84 -15.22
CA LEU A 468 -38.96 -19.18 -14.31
C LEU A 468 -39.69 -17.94 -13.81
N ARG A 469 -38.97 -16.83 -13.57
CA ARG A 469 -39.55 -15.57 -13.06
C ARG A 469 -38.80 -14.31 -13.47
N LEU A 470 -39.47 -13.18 -13.22
CA LEU A 470 -38.84 -11.88 -13.12
C LEU A 470 -38.47 -11.59 -11.65
N TYR A 471 -37.24 -11.08 -11.44
CA TYR A 471 -36.69 -10.80 -10.12
C TYR A 471 -36.32 -9.32 -10.00
N LYS A 472 -36.43 -8.76 -8.79
CA LYS A 472 -35.98 -7.40 -8.45
C LYS A 472 -34.98 -7.48 -7.31
N ILE A 473 -33.71 -7.17 -7.59
CA ILE A 473 -32.63 -7.15 -6.61
C ILE A 473 -32.45 -5.71 -6.13
N HIS A 474 -32.66 -5.44 -4.85
CA HIS A 474 -32.51 -4.10 -4.29
C HIS A 474 -31.04 -3.66 -4.30
N LEU A 475 -30.74 -2.51 -4.89
CA LEU A 475 -29.38 -1.99 -5.04
C LEU A 475 -28.78 -1.54 -3.69
N GLY A 476 -29.66 -1.22 -2.74
CA GLY A 476 -29.31 -0.85 -1.38
C GLY A 476 -28.87 -2.04 -0.55
N SER A 477 -29.63 -3.13 -0.51
CA SER A 477 -29.50 -4.26 0.44
C SER A 477 -29.07 -5.59 -0.18
N ALA A 478 -29.11 -5.70 -1.51
CA ALA A 478 -29.03 -6.98 -2.24
C ALA A 478 -30.16 -7.97 -1.95
N ALA A 479 -31.24 -7.56 -1.26
CA ALA A 479 -32.42 -8.38 -1.05
C ALA A 479 -33.21 -8.57 -2.37
N VAL A 480 -33.87 -9.72 -2.52
CA VAL A 480 -34.52 -10.11 -3.79
C VAL A 480 -36.02 -10.24 -3.61
N LEU A 481 -36.77 -9.66 -4.54
CA LEU A 481 -38.21 -9.87 -4.72
C LEU A 481 -38.46 -10.63 -6.02
N MET A 482 -39.55 -11.41 -6.04
CA MET A 482 -40.04 -12.15 -7.20
C MET A 482 -41.35 -11.54 -7.66
N GLU A 483 -41.52 -11.40 -8.97
CA GLU A 483 -42.79 -11.03 -9.59
C GLU A 483 -43.52 -12.29 -10.12
N PRO A 484 -44.87 -12.25 -10.21
CA PRO A 484 -45.76 -11.24 -9.64
C PRO A 484 -45.81 -11.32 -8.09
N GLY A 485 -46.21 -10.23 -7.43
CA GLY A 485 -46.59 -10.25 -6.00
C GLY A 485 -45.48 -9.88 -5.00
N ASN A 486 -44.28 -9.53 -5.46
CA ASN A 486 -43.15 -9.09 -4.62
C ASN A 486 -42.83 -10.05 -3.45
N ALA A 487 -42.92 -11.36 -3.69
CA ALA A 487 -42.54 -12.36 -2.70
C ALA A 487 -41.00 -12.35 -2.51
N ARG A 488 -40.53 -12.37 -1.26
CA ARG A 488 -39.09 -12.33 -0.96
C ARG A 488 -38.42 -13.66 -1.31
N LEU A 489 -37.28 -13.60 -1.98
CA LEU A 489 -36.42 -14.75 -2.26
C LEU A 489 -35.13 -14.66 -1.42
N ARG A 490 -34.89 -15.66 -0.59
CA ARG A 490 -33.59 -15.82 0.10
C ARG A 490 -32.70 -16.70 -0.74
N VAL A 491 -31.66 -16.09 -1.29
CA VAL A 491 -30.66 -16.76 -2.11
C VAL A 491 -29.29 -16.15 -1.82
N GLU A 492 -28.29 -17.01 -1.70
CA GLU A 492 -26.89 -16.63 -1.64
C GLU A 492 -26.19 -17.28 -2.84
N PRO A 493 -25.46 -16.51 -3.66
CA PRO A 493 -24.70 -17.09 -4.75
C PRO A 493 -23.61 -18.00 -4.18
N SER A 494 -23.70 -19.30 -4.47
CA SER A 494 -22.79 -20.33 -3.93
C SER A 494 -21.34 -20.18 -4.41
N ARG A 495 -21.08 -19.33 -5.42
CA ARG A 495 -19.76 -19.10 -6.02
C ARG A 495 -19.40 -17.62 -5.92
N ARG A 496 -18.26 -17.31 -5.30
CA ARG A 496 -17.65 -15.97 -5.40
C ARG A 496 -17.30 -15.70 -6.87
N LEU A 497 -17.91 -14.68 -7.46
CA LEU A 497 -17.70 -14.28 -8.87
C LEU A 497 -16.26 -13.96 -9.23
N GLY A 498 -15.40 -13.68 -8.25
CA GLY A 498 -13.95 -13.48 -8.43
C GLY A 498 -13.24 -14.63 -9.16
N GLN A 499 -13.86 -15.81 -9.28
CA GLN A 499 -13.30 -16.94 -10.03
C GLN A 499 -13.70 -17.00 -11.52
N ARG A 500 -14.55 -16.10 -12.04
CA ARG A 500 -15.08 -16.17 -13.44
C ARG A 500 -14.68 -15.02 -14.36
N GLY A 501 -13.71 -14.18 -13.99
CA GLY A 501 -13.17 -13.15 -14.90
C GLY A 501 -14.16 -12.03 -15.24
N LEU A 502 -15.20 -11.83 -14.42
CA LEU A 502 -16.06 -10.66 -14.55
C LEU A 502 -15.33 -9.44 -14.01
N PHE A 503 -15.22 -8.41 -14.84
CA PHE A 503 -14.64 -7.14 -14.45
C PHE A 503 -15.58 -6.37 -13.51
N LEU A 504 -15.04 -5.90 -12.38
CA LEU A 504 -15.65 -4.90 -11.53
C LEU A 504 -14.67 -3.72 -11.36
N PRO A 505 -15.15 -2.47 -11.42
CA PRO A 505 -14.27 -1.29 -11.37
C PRO A 505 -13.64 -1.06 -9.99
N PHE A 506 -14.09 -1.74 -8.94
CA PHE A 506 -13.56 -1.67 -7.57
C PHE A 506 -14.13 -2.84 -6.74
N GLU A 507 -13.51 -3.10 -5.58
CA GLU A 507 -14.02 -4.06 -4.60
C GLU A 507 -15.18 -3.46 -3.78
N ASP A 508 -16.34 -4.13 -3.80
CA ASP A 508 -17.49 -3.85 -2.93
C ASP A 508 -18.28 -5.15 -2.76
N ASP A 509 -18.41 -5.62 -1.53
CA ASP A 509 -19.07 -6.90 -1.21
C ASP A 509 -20.52 -6.92 -1.69
N ARG A 510 -21.22 -5.78 -1.56
CA ARG A 510 -22.64 -5.70 -1.91
C ARG A 510 -22.83 -5.69 -3.41
N LEU A 511 -21.99 -4.97 -4.16
CA LEU A 511 -21.95 -5.01 -5.61
C LEU A 511 -21.65 -6.43 -6.11
N THR A 512 -20.63 -7.08 -5.54
CA THR A 512 -20.27 -8.46 -5.87
C THR A 512 -21.43 -9.42 -5.63
N ARG A 513 -22.13 -9.27 -4.50
CA ARG A 513 -23.33 -10.05 -4.18
C ARG A 513 -24.46 -9.79 -5.17
N ILE A 514 -24.80 -8.53 -5.45
CA ILE A 514 -25.86 -8.16 -6.41
C ILE A 514 -25.60 -8.81 -7.77
N VAL A 515 -24.37 -8.70 -8.27
CA VAL A 515 -23.99 -9.27 -9.56
C VAL A 515 -24.01 -10.80 -9.50
N GLY A 516 -23.53 -11.42 -8.42
CA GLY A 516 -23.55 -12.87 -8.22
C GLY A 516 -24.95 -13.43 -8.27
N THR A 517 -25.85 -12.77 -7.55
CA THR A 517 -27.28 -13.09 -7.54
C THR A 517 -27.91 -12.87 -8.92
N ALA A 518 -27.58 -11.78 -9.63
CA ALA A 518 -28.10 -11.53 -10.98
C ALA A 518 -27.72 -12.65 -11.96
N PHE A 519 -26.45 -13.11 -11.95
CA PHE A 519 -25.99 -14.21 -12.79
C PHE A 519 -26.63 -15.56 -12.44
N LEU A 520 -26.92 -15.79 -11.16
CA LEU A 520 -27.62 -16.98 -10.69
C LEU A 520 -29.09 -16.97 -11.17
N LEU A 521 -29.80 -15.86 -10.96
CA LEU A 521 -31.22 -15.72 -11.26
C LEU A 521 -31.50 -15.60 -12.77
N ALA A 522 -30.59 -15.02 -13.54
CA ALA A 522 -30.64 -15.04 -15.01
C ALA A 522 -30.53 -16.46 -15.59
N ALA A 523 -30.10 -17.43 -14.78
CA ALA A 523 -30.05 -18.85 -15.11
C ALA A 523 -30.81 -19.70 -14.08
N ASP A 524 -31.95 -19.18 -13.60
CA ASP A 524 -32.81 -19.81 -12.58
C ASP A 524 -33.21 -21.27 -12.90
N TYR A 525 -33.43 -21.59 -14.18
CA TYR A 525 -33.68 -22.95 -14.66
C TYR A 525 -32.53 -23.95 -14.44
N LYS A 526 -31.31 -23.45 -14.16
CA LYS A 526 -30.13 -24.27 -13.82
C LYS A 526 -29.89 -24.37 -12.31
N ILE A 527 -30.73 -23.76 -11.48
CA ILE A 527 -30.61 -23.85 -10.03
C ILE A 527 -31.00 -25.27 -9.60
N THR A 528 -30.10 -25.95 -8.90
CA THR A 528 -30.32 -27.30 -8.37
C THR A 528 -30.63 -27.31 -6.87
N ASP A 529 -30.55 -26.16 -6.19
CA ASP A 529 -30.87 -26.04 -4.78
C ASP A 529 -32.40 -26.10 -4.58
N GLU A 530 -32.88 -27.22 -4.04
CA GLU A 530 -34.30 -27.47 -3.77
C GLU A 530 -34.92 -26.48 -2.77
N ALA A 531 -34.16 -25.87 -1.86
CA ALA A 531 -34.68 -24.85 -0.96
C ALA A 531 -34.95 -23.53 -1.71
N VAL A 532 -34.11 -23.19 -2.69
CA VAL A 532 -34.31 -22.03 -3.56
C VAL A 532 -35.46 -22.29 -4.54
N LEU A 533 -35.49 -23.46 -5.19
CA LEU A 533 -36.56 -23.83 -6.11
C LEU A 533 -37.94 -23.86 -5.44
N ARG A 534 -38.05 -24.37 -4.21
CA ARG A 534 -39.29 -24.32 -3.43
C ARG A 534 -39.77 -22.90 -3.17
N GLN A 535 -38.87 -21.96 -2.88
CA GLN A 535 -39.23 -20.54 -2.72
C GLN A 535 -39.75 -19.96 -4.04
N ILE A 536 -39.06 -20.23 -5.16
CA ILE A 536 -39.46 -19.77 -6.50
C ILE A 536 -40.82 -20.32 -6.90
N ARG A 537 -41.13 -21.58 -6.56
CA ARG A 537 -42.44 -22.19 -6.84
C ARG A 537 -43.55 -21.67 -5.91
N ARG A 538 -43.25 -21.40 -4.64
CA ARG A 538 -44.26 -20.95 -3.64
C ARG A 538 -44.74 -19.52 -3.84
N GLY A 539 -43.96 -18.65 -4.47
CA GLY A 539 -44.42 -17.29 -4.78
C GLY A 539 -45.35 -17.22 -6.00
N ALA A 540 -45.83 -18.36 -6.54
CA ALA A 540 -46.49 -18.48 -7.85
C ALA A 540 -47.99 -18.33 -7.73
#